data_AF-A0A954NST4-F1
#
_entry.id   AF-A0A954NST4-F1
#
_cell.length_a   1.000
_cell.length_b   1.000
_cell.length_c   1.000
_cell.angle_alpha   90.00
_cell.angle_beta   90.00
_cell.angle_gamma   90.00
#
_symmetry.space_group_name_H-M   'P 1'
#
loop_
_entity.id
_entity.type
_entity.pdbx_description
1 polymer ?
#
loop_
_entity_poly.entity_id
_entity_poly.type
_entity_poly.pdbx_seq_one_letter_code
_entity_poly.pdbx_strand_id
1 'polypeptide(L)'
;MLNQYRILSLFCFAGILTAVAVIADEPAAQKSLEQFNSLIGEWRGIGQPRRGSNAGAWKQTGKWVWDFSNDGVALQYEVTDGQLEQTGRLTFDPETSLYLLDMTTPDGQARKYQGDLVDDKLTLESSPDTEGTAHRITLTLLNENRTLVLHEQKEASQQRFFRVAEIGYTRAGVRLAKPGGGQPECIVTGGAGTIEVTYKGKTYYVCCSGCKQAFEDDPEGIIAEALKRRNQQQSKDN
;
A
#
# COMPACT_ATOMS: atom_id res chain seq x y z
N MET A 1 -1.04 -71.69 -47.14
CA MET A 1 -0.71 -70.45 -47.85
C MET A 1 -1.86 -69.48 -47.68
N LEU A 2 -1.55 -68.24 -47.30
CA LEU A 2 -2.26 -66.95 -47.48
C LEU A 2 -3.63 -66.98 -48.19
N ASN A 3 -4.65 -66.16 -47.90
CA ASN A 3 -4.82 -64.89 -47.19
C ASN A 3 -6.30 -64.47 -47.41
N GLN A 4 -6.75 -63.41 -46.74
CA GLN A 4 -7.99 -62.63 -46.95
C GLN A 4 -9.16 -62.93 -46.00
N TYR A 5 -9.11 -62.29 -44.83
CA TYR A 5 -10.30 -61.87 -44.10
C TYR A 5 -10.44 -60.34 -44.17
N ARG A 6 -11.59 -59.91 -44.69
CA ARG A 6 -12.07 -58.53 -44.71
C ARG A 6 -12.26 -58.04 -43.27
N ILE A 7 -11.58 -56.95 -42.90
CA ILE A 7 -11.87 -56.22 -41.65
C ILE A 7 -12.61 -54.95 -42.04
N LEU A 8 -13.86 -54.86 -41.57
CA LEU A 8 -14.74 -53.70 -41.67
C LEU A 8 -14.17 -52.57 -40.80
N SER A 9 -13.81 -51.44 -41.40
CA SER A 9 -13.41 -50.23 -40.67
C SER A 9 -14.64 -49.54 -40.09
N LEU A 10 -14.88 -49.71 -38.79
CA LEU A 10 -15.79 -48.87 -38.02
C LEU A 10 -15.00 -47.65 -37.53
N PHE A 11 -15.24 -46.48 -38.12
CA PHE A 11 -14.76 -45.20 -37.62
C PHE A 11 -15.56 -44.83 -36.36
N CYS A 12 -15.05 -45.19 -35.18
CA CYS A 12 -15.48 -44.56 -33.93
C CYS A 12 -14.79 -43.20 -33.83
N PHE A 13 -15.52 -42.13 -34.17
CA PHE A 13 -15.14 -40.76 -33.81
C PHE A 13 -15.19 -40.65 -32.28
N ALA A 14 -14.05 -40.87 -31.63
CA ALA A 14 -13.86 -40.48 -30.24
C ALA A 14 -13.83 -38.94 -30.22
N GLY A 15 -14.98 -38.34 -29.90
CA GLY A 15 -15.06 -36.92 -29.61
C GLY A 15 -14.13 -36.61 -28.44
N ILE A 16 -13.02 -35.95 -28.73
CA ILE A 16 -12.15 -35.37 -27.73
C ILE A 16 -12.95 -34.23 -27.10
N LEU A 17 -13.51 -34.49 -25.92
CA LEU A 17 -14.06 -33.46 -25.07
C LEU A 17 -12.86 -32.70 -24.46
N THR A 18 -12.33 -31.72 -25.18
CA THR A 18 -11.45 -30.72 -24.57
C THR A 18 -12.30 -29.94 -23.59
N ALA A 19 -12.19 -30.28 -22.30
CA ALA A 19 -12.59 -29.39 -21.23
C ALA A 19 -11.69 -28.16 -21.32
N VAL A 20 -12.19 -27.11 -21.97
CA VAL A 20 -11.66 -25.77 -21.79
C VAL A 20 -12.07 -25.39 -20.38
N ALA A 21 -11.16 -25.55 -19.41
CA ALA A 21 -11.32 -24.92 -18.11
C ALA A 21 -11.40 -23.42 -18.37
N VAL A 22 -12.59 -22.88 -18.15
CA VAL A 22 -12.93 -21.51 -18.50
C VAL A 22 -12.13 -20.59 -17.57
N ILE A 23 -11.32 -19.71 -18.16
CA ILE A 23 -10.70 -18.54 -17.50
C ILE A 23 -11.80 -17.48 -17.26
N ALA A 24 -12.92 -17.88 -16.64
CA ALA A 24 -14.10 -17.02 -16.44
C ALA A 24 -13.99 -16.11 -15.22
N ASP A 25 -13.05 -16.40 -14.31
CA ASP A 25 -13.00 -15.79 -12.98
C ASP A 25 -11.90 -14.74 -12.80
N GLU A 26 -10.93 -14.69 -13.73
CA GLU A 26 -9.84 -13.70 -13.72
C GLU A 26 -10.35 -12.25 -13.82
N PRO A 27 -11.31 -11.91 -14.70
CA PRO A 27 -11.83 -10.54 -14.80
C PRO A 27 -12.55 -10.09 -13.53
N ALA A 28 -13.22 -11.00 -12.82
CA ALA A 28 -13.91 -10.70 -11.57
C ALA A 28 -12.90 -10.46 -10.43
N ALA A 29 -11.88 -11.31 -10.32
CA ALA A 29 -10.82 -11.15 -9.34
C ALA A 29 -10.04 -9.83 -9.55
N GLN A 30 -9.66 -9.53 -10.79
CA GLN A 30 -8.99 -8.28 -11.12
C GLN A 30 -9.84 -7.07 -10.74
N LYS A 31 -11.12 -7.03 -11.16
CA LYS A 31 -12.03 -5.93 -10.85
C LYS A 31 -12.20 -5.71 -9.34
N SER A 32 -12.27 -6.79 -8.56
CA SER A 32 -12.36 -6.69 -7.10
C SER A 32 -11.08 -6.11 -6.47
N LEU A 33 -9.90 -6.42 -7.04
CA LEU A 33 -8.61 -5.92 -6.57
C LEU A 33 -8.33 -4.47 -7.02
N GLU A 34 -8.92 -4.00 -8.12
CA GLU A 34 -8.80 -2.61 -8.60
C GLU A 34 -9.28 -1.57 -7.58
N GLN A 35 -10.11 -1.97 -6.61
CA GLN A 35 -10.51 -1.11 -5.47
C GLN A 35 -9.31 -0.64 -4.63
N PHE A 36 -8.19 -1.36 -4.69
CA PHE A 36 -6.95 -1.02 -3.99
C PHE A 36 -5.91 -0.34 -4.89
N ASN A 37 -6.28 0.11 -6.10
CA ASN A 37 -5.36 0.80 -7.01
C ASN A 37 -4.66 2.00 -6.36
N SER A 38 -5.32 2.67 -5.42
CA SER A 38 -4.75 3.79 -4.64
C SER A 38 -3.55 3.37 -3.77
N LEU A 39 -3.38 2.09 -3.45
CA LEU A 39 -2.24 1.56 -2.70
C LEU A 39 -1.00 1.37 -3.54
N ILE A 40 -1.13 1.21 -4.86
CA ILE A 40 0.01 0.89 -5.73
C ILE A 40 1.10 1.97 -5.61
N GLY A 41 2.32 1.51 -5.37
CA GLY A 41 3.50 2.35 -5.15
C GLY A 41 4.13 2.15 -3.77
N GLU A 42 5.01 3.09 -3.42
CA GLU A 42 5.83 3.04 -2.21
C GLU A 42 5.26 3.91 -1.09
N TRP A 43 5.47 3.48 0.14
CA TRP A 43 4.92 4.08 1.35
C TRP A 43 5.95 4.07 2.48
N ARG A 44 5.92 5.10 3.31
CA ARG A 44 6.68 5.21 4.56
C ARG A 44 5.72 5.03 5.73
N GLY A 45 6.00 4.06 6.58
CA GLY A 45 5.19 3.66 7.71
C GLY A 45 5.85 3.99 9.04
N ILE A 46 5.02 4.33 10.03
CA ILE A 46 5.39 4.36 11.44
C ILE A 46 4.48 3.38 12.17
N GLY A 47 5.07 2.31 12.70
CA GLY A 47 4.39 1.33 13.53
C GLY A 47 4.33 1.79 14.98
N GLN A 48 3.14 1.71 15.58
CA GLN A 48 2.90 2.10 16.97
C GLN A 48 2.14 1.00 17.71
N PRO A 49 2.79 0.28 18.65
CA PRO A 49 2.12 -0.67 19.52
C PRO A 49 0.98 -0.01 20.30
N ARG A 50 1.29 1.15 20.90
CA ARG A 50 0.34 1.97 21.65
C ARG A 50 0.02 3.26 20.89
N ARG A 51 -1.27 3.49 20.63
CA ARG A 51 -1.76 4.69 19.94
C ARG A 51 -1.25 5.96 20.62
N GLY A 52 -0.69 6.87 19.83
CA GLY A 52 -0.21 8.17 20.30
C GLY A 52 1.06 8.10 21.16
N SER A 53 1.75 6.95 21.20
CA SER A 53 3.01 6.78 21.92
C SER A 53 4.14 6.38 20.96
N ASN A 54 5.35 6.86 21.25
CA ASN A 54 6.57 6.44 20.56
C ASN A 54 7.27 5.26 21.25
N ALA A 55 6.78 4.81 22.42
CA ALA A 55 7.35 3.68 23.12
C ALA A 55 7.19 2.39 22.28
N GLY A 56 8.30 1.79 21.88
CA GLY A 56 8.33 0.61 21.00
C GLY A 56 7.90 0.92 19.56
N ALA A 57 7.83 2.18 19.15
CA ALA A 57 7.50 2.53 17.78
C ALA A 57 8.69 2.25 16.85
N TRP A 58 8.38 1.85 15.61
CA TRP A 58 9.38 1.58 14.58
C TRP A 58 9.02 2.27 13.26
N LYS A 59 10.01 2.35 12.37
CA LYS A 59 9.83 2.82 10.99
C LYS A 59 9.85 1.60 10.08
N GLN A 60 9.03 1.60 9.05
CA GLN A 60 9.11 0.62 7.97
C GLN A 60 8.78 1.28 6.63
N THR A 61 9.13 0.63 5.53
CA THR A 61 8.60 0.98 4.20
C THR A 61 7.69 -0.13 3.72
N GLY A 62 6.68 0.24 2.95
CA GLY A 62 5.75 -0.68 2.33
C GLY A 62 5.67 -0.40 0.84
N LYS A 63 5.62 -1.43 0.01
CA LYS A 63 5.47 -1.31 -1.44
C LYS A 63 4.37 -2.24 -1.92
N TRP A 64 3.43 -1.69 -2.67
CA TRP A 64 2.37 -2.46 -3.32
C TRP A 64 2.56 -2.44 -4.83
N VAL A 65 2.47 -3.62 -5.45
CA VAL A 65 2.54 -3.79 -6.91
C VAL A 65 1.52 -4.81 -7.36
N TRP A 66 1.04 -4.65 -8.59
CA TRP A 66 0.29 -5.72 -9.25
C TRP A 66 1.21 -6.92 -9.50
N ASP A 67 0.69 -8.10 -9.22
CA ASP A 67 1.34 -9.39 -9.47
C ASP A 67 0.41 -10.27 -10.30
N PHE A 68 0.91 -10.70 -11.46
CA PHE A 68 0.21 -11.56 -12.42
C PHE A 68 0.89 -12.94 -12.55
N SER A 69 1.73 -13.30 -11.58
CA SER A 69 2.39 -14.60 -11.55
C SER A 69 1.47 -15.73 -11.10
N ASN A 70 1.91 -16.98 -11.29
CA ASN A 70 1.20 -18.19 -10.88
C ASN A 70 -0.22 -18.30 -11.45
N ASP A 71 -0.40 -17.88 -12.71
CA ASP A 71 -1.66 -17.94 -13.46
C ASP A 71 -2.85 -17.25 -12.75
N GLY A 72 -2.57 -16.22 -11.95
CA GLY A 72 -3.60 -15.48 -11.22
C GLY A 72 -3.25 -14.02 -10.97
N VAL A 73 -4.28 -13.24 -10.65
CA VAL A 73 -4.19 -11.80 -10.40
C VAL A 73 -4.13 -11.54 -8.89
N ALA A 74 -3.15 -10.74 -8.47
CA ALA A 74 -2.92 -10.40 -7.07
C ALA A 74 -2.33 -8.99 -6.90
N LEU A 75 -2.35 -8.52 -5.65
CA LEU A 75 -1.54 -7.40 -5.20
C LEU A 75 -0.46 -7.91 -4.26
N GLN A 76 0.79 -7.74 -4.67
CA GLN A 76 1.95 -8.06 -3.86
C GLN A 76 2.29 -6.86 -2.97
N TYR A 77 2.45 -7.14 -1.68
CA TYR A 77 2.89 -6.22 -0.65
C TYR A 77 4.26 -6.66 -0.14
N GLU A 78 5.21 -5.74 -0.12
CA GLU A 78 6.57 -5.95 0.38
C GLU A 78 6.86 -4.92 1.47
N VAL A 79 7.45 -5.38 2.57
CA VAL A 79 7.82 -4.53 3.71
C VAL A 79 9.31 -4.66 4.01
N THR A 80 9.96 -3.50 4.15
CA THR A 80 11.36 -3.41 4.60
C THR A 80 11.41 -2.78 5.98
N ASP A 81 12.30 -3.31 6.83
CA ASP A 81 12.47 -2.93 8.24
C ASP A 81 11.19 -3.08 9.10
N GLY A 82 10.27 -3.94 8.65
CA GLY A 82 9.03 -4.25 9.35
C GLY A 82 9.22 -5.18 10.55
N GLN A 83 8.28 -5.12 11.50
CA GLN A 83 8.29 -5.93 12.72
C GLN A 83 7.22 -7.02 12.74
N LEU A 84 6.13 -6.86 11.99
CA LEU A 84 4.97 -7.77 12.03
C LEU A 84 4.79 -8.53 10.71
N GLU A 85 5.12 -7.90 9.60
CA GLU A 85 4.99 -8.47 8.27
C GLU A 85 6.24 -8.18 7.42
N GLN A 86 6.56 -9.11 6.53
CA GLN A 86 7.65 -8.99 5.55
C GLN A 86 7.09 -8.95 4.13
N THR A 87 6.16 -9.86 3.81
CA THR A 87 5.47 -9.89 2.52
C THR A 87 4.01 -10.25 2.69
N GLY A 88 3.18 -9.88 1.72
CA GLY A 88 1.78 -10.27 1.64
C GLY A 88 1.33 -10.38 0.20
N ARG A 89 0.52 -11.37 -0.14
CA ARG A 89 -0.10 -11.52 -1.46
C ARG A 89 -1.61 -11.53 -1.29
N LEU A 90 -2.25 -10.43 -1.71
CA LEU A 90 -3.69 -10.23 -1.62
C LEU A 90 -4.35 -10.68 -2.93
N THR A 91 -5.28 -11.63 -2.83
CA THR A 91 -6.11 -12.12 -3.93
C THR A 91 -7.60 -11.96 -3.60
N PHE A 92 -8.45 -12.26 -4.57
CA PHE A 92 -9.90 -12.31 -4.39
C PHE A 92 -10.42 -13.66 -4.88
N ASP A 93 -11.29 -14.28 -4.10
CA ASP A 93 -11.99 -15.51 -4.45
C ASP A 93 -13.42 -15.17 -4.91
N PRO A 94 -13.75 -15.30 -6.22
CA PRO A 94 -15.07 -15.00 -6.74
C PRO A 94 -16.18 -15.93 -6.25
N GLU A 95 -15.86 -17.18 -5.86
CA GLU A 95 -16.85 -18.14 -5.38
C GLU A 95 -17.39 -17.74 -4.01
N THR A 96 -16.49 -17.32 -3.11
CA THR A 96 -16.85 -16.90 -1.75
C THR A 96 -17.05 -15.39 -1.62
N SER A 97 -16.66 -14.61 -2.64
CA SER A 97 -16.60 -13.15 -2.60
C SER A 97 -15.74 -12.59 -1.46
N LEU A 98 -14.68 -13.32 -1.08
CA LEU A 98 -13.76 -12.94 -0.02
C LEU A 98 -12.40 -12.56 -0.58
N TYR A 99 -11.76 -11.60 0.08
CA TYR A 99 -10.35 -11.32 -0.08
C TYR A 99 -9.53 -12.31 0.72
N LEU A 100 -8.44 -12.79 0.14
CA LEU A 100 -7.50 -13.72 0.76
C LEU A 100 -6.13 -13.08 0.82
N LEU A 101 -5.45 -13.18 1.96
CA LEU A 101 -4.09 -12.67 2.13
C LEU A 101 -3.18 -13.80 2.61
N ASP A 102 -2.22 -14.18 1.77
CA ASP A 102 -1.09 -15.01 2.18
C ASP A 102 0.04 -14.09 2.65
N MET A 103 0.33 -14.08 3.94
CA MET A 103 1.34 -13.22 4.56
C MET A 103 2.54 -14.03 5.06
N THR A 104 3.73 -13.47 4.93
CA THR A 104 4.95 -13.98 5.59
C THR A 104 5.44 -12.96 6.60
N THR A 105 5.71 -13.40 7.83
CA THR A 105 6.29 -12.60 8.91
C THR A 105 7.81 -12.49 8.77
N PRO A 106 8.49 -11.55 9.46
CA PRO A 106 9.95 -11.39 9.37
C PRO A 106 10.77 -12.61 9.79
N ASP A 107 10.21 -13.51 10.60
CA ASP A 107 10.82 -14.79 10.99
C ASP A 107 10.48 -15.95 10.04
N GLY A 108 9.79 -15.68 8.93
CA GLY A 108 9.47 -16.63 7.88
C GLY A 108 8.20 -17.45 8.10
N GLN A 109 7.41 -17.16 9.14
CA GLN A 109 6.13 -17.86 9.35
C GLN A 109 5.10 -17.41 8.31
N ALA A 110 4.47 -18.37 7.66
CA ALA A 110 3.35 -18.12 6.77
C ALA A 110 2.04 -18.05 7.56
N ARG A 111 1.20 -17.06 7.26
CA ARG A 111 -0.15 -16.95 7.81
C ARG A 111 -1.14 -16.57 6.72
N LYS A 112 -2.27 -17.28 6.72
CA LYS A 112 -3.38 -17.03 5.79
C LYS A 112 -4.50 -16.28 6.48
N TYR A 113 -5.05 -15.32 5.77
CA TYR A 113 -6.21 -14.56 6.22
C TYR A 113 -7.30 -14.54 5.15
N GLN A 114 -8.53 -14.32 5.59
CA GLN A 114 -9.68 -14.10 4.72
C GLN A 114 -10.60 -13.02 5.29
N GLY A 115 -11.35 -12.34 4.43
CA GLY A 115 -12.38 -11.40 4.87
C GLY A 115 -12.86 -10.47 3.75
N ASP A 116 -13.43 -9.34 4.15
CA ASP A 116 -14.24 -8.49 3.29
C ASP A 116 -13.84 -7.01 3.38
N LEU A 117 -14.17 -6.27 2.31
CA LEU A 117 -14.02 -4.82 2.21
C LEU A 117 -15.39 -4.17 2.44
N VAL A 118 -15.49 -3.35 3.49
CA VAL A 118 -16.68 -2.55 3.79
C VAL A 118 -16.23 -1.14 4.13
N ASP A 119 -16.82 -0.12 3.49
CA ASP A 119 -16.54 1.30 3.75
C ASP A 119 -15.02 1.62 3.80
N ASP A 120 -14.29 1.30 2.73
CA ASP A 120 -12.83 1.52 2.59
C ASP A 120 -11.96 0.80 3.65
N LYS A 121 -12.54 -0.16 4.36
CA LYS A 121 -11.89 -0.94 5.41
C LYS A 121 -11.91 -2.43 5.06
N LEU A 122 -10.75 -2.94 4.63
CA LEU A 122 -10.55 -4.37 4.42
C LEU A 122 -10.19 -5.01 5.78
N THR A 123 -11.05 -5.90 6.26
CA THR A 123 -10.83 -6.64 7.51
C THR A 123 -10.55 -8.10 7.18
N LEU A 124 -9.40 -8.61 7.61
CA LEU A 124 -8.91 -9.94 7.30
C LEU A 124 -8.60 -10.69 8.60
N GLU A 125 -9.12 -11.90 8.74
CA GLU A 125 -8.91 -12.75 9.92
C GLU A 125 -8.24 -14.07 9.55
N SER A 126 -7.32 -14.51 10.40
CA SER A 126 -6.72 -15.83 10.31
C SER A 126 -7.52 -16.83 11.14
N SER A 127 -7.40 -18.11 10.78
CA SER A 127 -7.64 -19.17 11.76
C SER A 127 -6.62 -19.09 12.91
N PRO A 128 -6.93 -19.66 14.09
CA PRO A 128 -5.96 -19.77 15.17
C PRO A 128 -4.70 -20.51 14.71
N ASP A 129 -3.53 -20.03 15.13
CA ASP A 129 -2.26 -20.71 14.93
C ASP A 129 -2.09 -21.92 15.88
N THR A 130 -0.91 -22.54 15.86
CA THR A 130 -0.62 -23.71 16.72
C THR A 130 -0.65 -23.40 18.21
N GLU A 131 -0.56 -22.13 18.61
CA GLU A 131 -0.67 -21.67 19.99
C GLU A 131 -2.13 -21.31 20.34
N GLY A 132 -3.06 -21.45 19.40
CA GLY A 132 -4.47 -21.10 19.57
C GLY A 132 -4.74 -19.60 19.48
N THR A 133 -3.83 -18.83 18.86
CA THR A 133 -3.97 -17.39 18.68
C THR A 133 -4.50 -17.08 17.27
N ALA A 134 -5.65 -16.42 17.20
CA ALA A 134 -6.17 -15.87 15.95
C ALA A 134 -5.66 -14.44 15.75
N HIS A 135 -5.41 -14.06 14.50
CA HIS A 135 -4.86 -12.76 14.13
C HIS A 135 -5.84 -12.03 13.23
N ARG A 136 -5.90 -10.70 13.35
CA ARG A 136 -6.70 -9.84 12.48
C ARG A 136 -5.82 -8.72 11.93
N ILE A 137 -5.97 -8.46 10.65
CA ILE A 137 -5.42 -7.30 9.97
C ILE A 137 -6.57 -6.45 9.49
N THR A 138 -6.49 -5.15 9.73
CA THR A 138 -7.43 -4.17 9.19
C THR A 138 -6.65 -3.15 8.39
N LEU A 139 -6.94 -3.07 7.09
CA LEU A 139 -6.42 -2.06 6.19
C LEU A 139 -7.49 -1.00 5.96
N THR A 140 -7.24 0.24 6.40
CA THR A 140 -8.16 1.36 6.22
C THR A 140 -7.58 2.34 5.19
N LEU A 141 -8.26 2.50 4.05
CA LEU A 141 -7.90 3.44 3.00
C LEU A 141 -8.49 4.81 3.37
N LEU A 142 -7.69 5.72 3.92
CA LEU A 142 -8.21 7.03 4.35
C LEU A 142 -8.27 8.03 3.19
N ASN A 143 -7.24 8.02 2.34
CA ASN A 143 -7.14 8.77 1.09
C ASN A 143 -5.91 8.28 0.31
N GLU A 144 -5.68 8.82 -0.89
CA GLU A 144 -4.54 8.50 -1.75
C GLU A 144 -3.14 8.65 -1.10
N ASN A 145 -3.04 9.43 -0.02
CA ASN A 145 -1.79 9.76 0.66
C ASN A 145 -1.69 9.13 2.06
N ARG A 146 -2.74 8.44 2.53
CA ARG A 146 -2.78 7.90 3.89
C ARG A 146 -3.56 6.59 3.95
N THR A 147 -2.89 5.59 4.51
CA THR A 147 -3.48 4.28 4.79
C THR A 147 -3.07 3.84 6.19
N LEU A 148 -3.95 3.14 6.90
CA LEU A 148 -3.64 2.53 8.20
C LEU A 148 -3.67 1.01 8.07
N VAL A 149 -2.72 0.34 8.71
CA VAL A 149 -2.70 -1.12 8.86
C VAL A 149 -2.70 -1.44 10.35
N LEU A 150 -3.83 -1.92 10.88
CA LEU A 150 -3.95 -2.32 12.28
C LEU A 150 -3.82 -3.84 12.38
N HIS A 151 -2.88 -4.29 13.22
CA HIS A 151 -2.72 -5.68 13.62
C HIS A 151 -3.32 -5.88 15.01
N GLU A 152 -4.15 -6.92 15.12
CA GLU A 152 -4.75 -7.36 16.37
C GLU A 152 -4.60 -8.87 16.52
N GLN A 153 -4.65 -9.35 17.76
CA GLN A 153 -4.65 -10.79 18.06
C GLN A 153 -5.71 -11.13 19.11
N LYS A 154 -6.13 -12.38 19.13
CA LYS A 154 -7.07 -12.94 20.11
C LYS A 154 -6.63 -14.35 20.45
N GLU A 155 -6.23 -14.55 21.69
CA GLU A 155 -5.98 -15.89 22.24
C GLU A 155 -7.31 -16.64 22.45
N ALA A 156 -7.27 -17.97 22.49
CA ALA A 156 -8.44 -18.80 22.78
C ALA A 156 -9.14 -18.45 24.11
N SER A 157 -8.39 -17.94 25.10
CA SER A 157 -8.91 -17.49 26.39
C SER A 157 -9.66 -16.14 26.32
N GLN A 158 -9.46 -15.39 25.25
CA GLN A 158 -9.90 -14.01 25.10
C GLN A 158 -11.18 -13.90 24.27
N GLN A 159 -12.09 -13.05 24.72
CA GLN A 159 -13.39 -12.84 24.05
C GLN A 159 -13.33 -11.83 22.89
N ARG A 160 -12.26 -11.03 22.80
CA ARG A 160 -12.11 -9.97 21.80
C ARG A 160 -10.67 -9.88 21.31
N PHE A 161 -10.51 -9.29 20.14
CA PHE A 161 -9.20 -8.91 19.62
C PHE A 161 -8.60 -7.77 20.43
N PHE A 162 -7.29 -7.83 20.61
CA PHE A 162 -6.48 -6.81 21.25
C PHE A 162 -5.44 -6.30 20.25
N ARG A 163 -5.24 -4.98 20.24
CA ARG A 163 -4.24 -4.32 19.40
C ARG A 163 -2.85 -4.83 19.71
N VAL A 164 -2.16 -5.28 18.67
CA VAL A 164 -0.72 -5.54 18.67
C VAL A 164 0.02 -4.25 18.32
N ALA A 165 -0.31 -3.68 17.16
CA ALA A 165 0.18 -2.38 16.72
C ALA A 165 -0.62 -1.85 15.54
N GLU A 166 -0.43 -0.58 15.20
CA GLU A 166 -0.95 0.00 13.96
C GLU A 166 0.17 0.73 13.24
N ILE A 167 0.23 0.53 11.94
CA ILE A 167 1.16 1.20 11.06
C ILE A 167 0.41 2.29 10.32
N GLY A 168 0.86 3.52 10.52
CA GLY A 168 0.36 4.67 9.79
C GLY A 168 1.22 4.94 8.56
N TYR A 169 0.76 4.53 7.38
CA TYR A 169 1.46 4.68 6.11
C TYR A 169 1.17 5.99 5.41
N THR A 170 2.20 6.59 4.80
CA THR A 170 2.03 7.63 3.79
C THR A 170 2.88 7.43 2.58
N ARG A 171 2.26 7.69 1.43
CA ARG A 171 2.84 7.66 0.11
C ARG A 171 4.23 8.31 0.10
N ALA A 172 5.19 7.58 -0.45
CA ALA A 172 6.54 8.07 -0.67
C ALA A 172 6.49 9.32 -1.58
N GLY A 173 7.43 10.24 -1.39
CA GLY A 173 7.43 11.54 -2.07
C GLY A 173 6.42 12.56 -1.51
N VAL A 174 5.32 12.12 -0.89
CA VAL A 174 4.35 13.01 -0.24
C VAL A 174 4.76 13.27 1.20
N ARG A 175 4.87 14.54 1.61
CA ARG A 175 5.19 14.88 2.99
C ARG A 175 3.91 14.99 3.82
N LEU A 176 3.81 14.12 4.82
CA LEU A 176 2.75 14.03 5.85
C LEU A 176 2.47 15.27 6.72
N ALA A 177 3.03 16.42 6.37
CA ALA A 177 3.52 17.47 7.25
C ALA A 177 5.00 17.28 7.65
N LYS A 178 5.76 18.36 7.55
CA LYS A 178 7.13 18.46 8.07
C LYS A 178 7.12 18.13 9.58
N PRO A 179 8.08 17.35 10.11
CA PRO A 179 8.31 17.29 11.54
C PRO A 179 8.55 18.72 12.04
N GLY A 180 7.73 19.16 13.00
CA GLY A 180 7.73 20.55 13.49
C GLY A 180 6.83 21.50 12.71
N GLY A 181 5.59 21.10 12.41
CA GLY A 181 4.51 21.99 11.98
C GLY A 181 4.94 23.04 10.96
N GLY A 182 5.04 22.66 9.69
CA GLY A 182 5.15 23.64 8.61
C GLY A 182 6.32 24.61 8.75
N GLN A 183 7.57 24.12 8.73
CA GLN A 183 8.66 25.06 8.50
C GLN A 183 8.38 25.80 7.18
N PRO A 184 8.41 27.13 7.19
CA PRO A 184 8.07 27.91 6.01
C PRO A 184 8.98 27.54 4.85
N GLU A 185 8.49 27.71 3.63
CA GLU A 185 9.27 27.43 2.42
C GLU A 185 10.35 28.52 2.26
N CYS A 186 11.57 28.12 1.90
CA CYS A 186 12.59 29.07 1.46
C CYS A 186 12.11 29.73 0.17
N ILE A 187 11.86 31.05 0.18
CA ILE A 187 11.29 31.74 -0.97
C ILE A 187 12.22 31.71 -2.19
N VAL A 188 13.53 31.66 -1.98
CA VAL A 188 14.53 31.55 -3.04
C VAL A 188 14.51 30.16 -3.68
N THR A 189 14.70 29.11 -2.88
CA THR A 189 15.04 27.76 -3.38
C THR A 189 13.90 26.73 -3.31
N GLY A 190 12.81 27.02 -2.61
CA GLY A 190 11.75 26.05 -2.31
C GLY A 190 12.08 25.04 -1.21
N GLY A 191 13.28 25.12 -0.63
CA GLY A 191 13.73 24.28 0.50
C GLY A 191 13.04 24.61 1.83
N ALA A 192 13.57 24.08 2.94
CA ALA A 192 13.13 24.48 4.28
C ALA A 192 13.70 25.86 4.64
N GLY A 193 12.82 26.83 4.89
CA GLY A 193 13.15 28.15 5.40
C GLY A 193 13.26 28.12 6.92
N THR A 194 14.40 28.60 7.42
CA THR A 194 14.75 28.61 8.85
C THR A 194 15.10 30.02 9.34
N ILE A 195 15.29 30.98 8.42
CA ILE A 195 15.64 32.37 8.70
C ILE A 195 14.50 33.25 8.19
N GLU A 196 14.03 34.15 9.05
CA GLU A 196 12.98 35.12 8.72
C GLU A 196 13.56 36.35 8.00
N VAL A 197 12.87 36.81 6.95
CA VAL A 197 13.16 38.05 6.22
C VAL A 197 11.85 38.81 5.95
N THR A 198 11.90 40.14 5.92
CA THR A 198 10.69 40.97 5.79
C THR A 198 10.81 41.91 4.61
N TYR A 199 9.77 41.97 3.78
CA TYR A 199 9.68 42.92 2.66
C TYR A 199 8.27 43.49 2.55
N LYS A 200 8.14 44.82 2.46
CA LYS A 200 6.86 45.54 2.37
C LYS A 200 5.82 45.10 3.43
N GLY A 201 6.29 44.90 4.67
CA GLY A 201 5.45 44.48 5.80
C GLY A 201 4.97 43.02 5.74
N LYS A 202 5.49 42.22 4.81
CA LYS A 202 5.22 40.78 4.71
C LYS A 202 6.45 39.98 5.14
N THR A 203 6.20 38.93 5.91
CA THR A 203 7.22 37.99 6.38
C THR A 203 7.41 36.86 5.38
N TYR A 204 8.68 36.57 5.09
CA TYR A 204 9.14 35.48 4.24
C TYR A 204 10.26 34.72 4.95
N TYR A 205 10.65 33.58 4.38
CA TYR A 205 11.67 32.73 4.99
C TYR A 205 12.69 32.25 3.97
N VAL A 206 13.92 32.06 4.42
CA VAL A 206 15.06 31.61 3.62
C VAL A 206 15.86 30.53 4.34
N CYS A 207 16.61 29.70 3.61
CA CYS A 207 17.30 28.53 4.18
C CYS A 207 18.72 28.81 4.70
N CYS A 208 19.36 29.90 4.27
CA CYS A 208 20.72 30.25 4.64
C CYS A 208 21.02 31.75 4.41
N SER A 209 22.17 32.23 4.89
CA SER A 209 22.63 33.61 4.68
C SER A 209 22.77 34.00 3.21
N GLY A 210 23.17 33.07 2.35
CA GLY A 210 23.23 33.31 0.90
C GLY A 210 21.85 33.57 0.28
N CYS A 211 20.83 32.84 0.71
CA CYS A 211 19.45 33.10 0.26
C CYS A 211 18.87 34.37 0.87
N LYS A 212 19.31 34.76 2.07
CA LYS A 212 18.96 36.06 2.66
C LYS A 212 19.51 37.20 1.81
N GLN A 213 20.80 37.16 1.45
CA GLN A 213 21.43 38.17 0.61
C GLN A 213 20.73 38.26 -0.75
N ALA A 214 20.49 37.12 -1.41
CA ALA A 214 19.79 37.08 -2.68
C ALA A 214 18.38 37.72 -2.58
N PHE A 215 17.64 37.45 -1.50
CA PHE A 215 16.33 38.04 -1.26
C PHE A 215 16.39 39.55 -0.99
N GLU A 216 17.43 40.04 -0.31
CA GLU A 216 17.61 41.48 -0.06
C GLU A 216 18.03 42.24 -1.33
N ASP A 217 18.79 41.59 -2.22
CA ASP A 217 19.26 42.15 -3.49
C ASP A 217 18.14 42.29 -4.54
N ASP A 218 17.26 41.28 -4.66
CA ASP A 218 16.10 41.30 -5.57
C ASP A 218 14.86 40.64 -4.95
N PRO A 219 14.18 41.31 -4.00
CA PRO A 219 13.02 40.75 -3.32
C PRO A 219 11.84 40.55 -4.27
N GLU A 220 11.62 41.46 -5.22
CA GLU A 220 10.46 41.40 -6.12
C GLU A 220 10.60 40.29 -7.16
N GLY A 221 11.78 40.12 -7.75
CA GLY A 221 12.05 39.05 -8.70
C GLY A 221 11.92 37.67 -8.04
N ILE A 222 12.48 37.50 -6.84
CA ILE A 222 12.37 36.24 -6.09
C ILE A 222 10.93 35.94 -5.68
N ILE A 223 10.15 36.94 -5.25
CA ILE A 223 8.72 36.74 -4.96
C ILE A 223 7.97 36.32 -6.22
N ALA A 224 8.23 36.95 -7.36
CA ALA A 224 7.58 36.60 -8.63
C ALA A 224 7.95 35.18 -9.10
N GLU A 225 9.22 34.79 -8.97
CA GLU A 225 9.69 33.44 -9.30
C GLU A 225 9.08 32.38 -8.38
N ALA A 226 9.02 32.64 -7.08
CA ALA A 226 8.38 31.75 -6.11
C ALA A 226 6.89 31.55 -6.40
N LEU A 227 6.18 32.60 -6.82
CA LEU A 227 4.78 32.50 -7.25
C LEU A 227 4.63 31.65 -8.52
N LYS A 228 5.50 31.84 -9.53
CA LYS A 228 5.50 31.01 -10.74
C LYS A 228 5.75 29.54 -10.41
N ARG A 229 6.74 29.25 -9.55
CA ARG A 229 7.05 27.89 -9.09
C ARG A 229 5.86 27.24 -8.39
N ARG A 230 5.18 27.96 -7.50
CA ARG A 230 3.97 27.47 -6.81
C ARG A 230 2.83 27.15 -7.76
N ASN A 231 2.58 28.02 -8.75
CA ASN A 231 1.52 27.81 -9.73
C ASN A 231 1.82 26.61 -10.65
N GLN A 232 3.08 26.44 -11.06
CA GLN A 232 3.52 25.28 -11.84
C GLN A 232 3.43 23.96 -11.07
N GLN A 233 3.71 23.99 -9.76
CA GLN A 233 3.56 22.83 -8.89
C GLN A 233 2.08 22.43 -8.79
N GLN A 234 1.19 23.40 -8.54
CA GLN A 234 -0.26 23.17 -8.45
C GLN A 234 -0.89 22.67 -9.77
N SER A 235 -0.33 23.06 -10.92
CA SER A 235 -0.79 22.56 -12.23
C SER A 235 -0.33 21.14 -12.57
N LYS A 236 0.66 20.60 -11.85
CA LYS A 236 1.14 19.22 -12.03
C LYS A 236 0.45 18.23 -11.10
N ASP A 237 -0.17 18.76 -10.04
CA ASP A 237 -0.87 17.99 -9.01
C ASP A 237 -2.40 17.94 -9.26
N ASN A 238 -2.89 18.53 -10.37
CA ASN A 238 -4.27 18.51 -10.88
C ASN A 238 -4.32 17.84 -12.26
#